data_AF-A0A4R4UF07-F1
#
_entry.id   AF-A0A4R4UF07-F1
#
_cell.length_a   1.000
_cell.length_b   1.000
_cell.length_c   1.000
_cell.angle_alpha   90.00
_cell.angle_beta   90.00
_cell.angle_gamma   90.00
#
_symmetry.space_group_name_H-M   'P 1'
#
loop_
_entity.id
_entity.type
_entity.pdbx_description
1 polymer ?
#
loop_
_entity_poly.entity_id
_entity_poly.type
_entity_poly.pdbx_seq_one_letter_code
_entity_poly.pdbx_strand_id
1 'polypeptide(L)' 'MLHPPKASPSQRSCTRIELANAIFEYLEVFHNRRRRHSVLGMLSPIEYERLHSPQLLA' A
#
# COMPACT_ATOMS: atom_id res chain seq x y z
N MET A 1 5.65 15.64 3.06
CA MET A 1 4.30 15.18 3.46
C MET A 1 3.59 14.63 2.22
N LEU A 2 3.57 13.30 2.03
CA LEU A 2 2.74 12.69 0.98
C LEU A 2 1.29 12.78 1.47
N HIS A 3 0.48 13.58 0.79
CA HIS A 3 -0.95 13.61 1.06
C HIS A 3 -1.56 12.31 0.53
N PRO A 4 -2.53 11.69 1.22
CA PRO A 4 -3.39 10.71 0.57
C PRO A 4 -4.03 11.37 -0.66
N PRO A 5 -4.25 10.63 -1.77
CA PRO A 5 -5.04 11.16 -2.87
C PRO A 5 -6.34 11.68 -2.27
N LYS A 6 -6.67 12.94 -2.57
CA LYS A 6 -7.86 13.57 -2.00
C LYS A 6 -9.05 12.73 -2.42
N ALA A 7 -9.59 11.96 -1.47
CA ALA A 7 -10.88 11.36 -1.58
C ALA A 7 -11.90 12.50 -1.54
N SER A 8 -12.17 13.08 -2.70
CA SER A 8 -13.33 13.93 -2.92
C SER A 8 -14.58 13.09 -2.69
N PRO A 9 -15.63 13.61 -2.02
CA PRO A 9 -16.77 12.81 -1.60
C PRO A 9 -17.69 12.52 -2.80
N SER A 10 -17.28 11.60 -3.69
CA SER A 10 -18.07 10.94 -4.75
C SER A 10 -17.16 10.44 -5.89
N GLN A 11 -16.08 9.70 -5.61
CA GLN A 11 -15.49 8.85 -6.65
C GLN A 11 -16.37 7.62 -6.84
N ARG A 12 -17.45 7.77 -7.60
CA ARG A 12 -18.14 6.64 -8.20
C ARG A 12 -17.23 6.15 -9.32
N SER A 13 -16.55 5.03 -9.11
CA SER A 13 -15.82 4.34 -10.16
C SER A 13 -16.84 3.93 -11.22
N CYS A 14 -16.82 4.57 -12.38
CA CYS A 14 -17.78 4.31 -13.44
C CYS A 14 -17.57 2.93 -14.06
N THR A 15 -16.38 2.35 -13.87
CA THR A 15 -16.04 1.01 -14.34
C THR A 15 -15.40 0.14 -13.25
N ARG A 16 -15.55 -1.18 -13.40
CA ARG A 16 -14.89 -2.17 -12.53
C ARG A 16 -13.36 -2.05 -12.55
N ILE A 17 -12.80 -1.63 -13.67
CA ILE A 17 -11.34 -1.45 -13.85
C ILE A 17 -10.86 -0.28 -13.00
N GLU A 18 -11.54 0.87 -13.06
CA GLU A 18 -11.18 2.04 -12.25
C GLU A 18 -11.31 1.74 -10.75
N LEU A 19 -12.32 0.99 -10.34
CA LEU A 19 -12.47 0.57 -8.94
C LEU A 19 -11.31 -0.34 -8.50
N ALA A 20 -10.96 -1.33 -9.32
CA ALA A 20 -9.85 -2.23 -9.03
C ALA A 20 -8.53 -1.46 -8.89
N ASN A 21 -8.28 -0.50 -9.79
CA ASN A 21 -7.09 0.35 -9.74
C ASN A 21 -7.07 1.23 -8.49
N ALA A 22 -8.20 1.85 -8.12
CA ALA A 22 -8.29 2.68 -6.93
C ALA A 22 -8.08 1.87 -5.64
N ILE A 23 -8.63 0.65 -5.56
CA ILE A 23 -8.39 -0.27 -4.44
C ILE A 23 -6.92 -0.68 -4.38
N PHE A 24 -6.34 -1.03 -5.53
CA PHE A 24 -4.94 -1.42 -5.63
C PHE A 24 -4.00 -0.30 -5.16
N GLU A 25 -4.18 0.92 -5.66
CA GLU A 25 -3.40 2.09 -5.26
C GLU A 25 -3.52 2.36 -3.76
N TYR A 26 -4.74 2.27 -3.19
CA TYR A 26 -4.95 2.42 -1.76
C TYR A 26 -4.19 1.35 -0.96
N LEU A 27 -4.28 0.09 -1.39
CA LEU A 27 -3.62 -1.02 -0.70
C LEU A 27 -2.10 -0.90 -0.75
N GLU A 28 -1.51 -0.63 -1.92
CA GLU A 28 -0.06 -0.57 -2.09
C GLU A 28 0.57 0.70 -1.53
N VAL A 29 -0.02 1.86 -1.81
CA VAL A 29 0.62 3.14 -1.50
C VAL A 29 0.32 3.59 -0.06
N PHE A 30 -0.81 3.18 0.51
CA PHE A 30 -1.23 3.68 1.83
C PHE A 30 -1.38 2.57 2.87
N HIS A 31 -2.14 1.51 2.57
CA HIS A 31 -2.45 0.48 3.56
C HIS A 31 -1.21 -0.34 3.93
N ASN A 32 -0.61 -1.00 2.95
CA ASN A 32 0.52 -1.93 3.14
C ASN A 32 1.79 -1.21 3.57
N ARG A 33 1.92 0.10 3.34
CA ARG A 33 3.07 0.89 3.82
C ARG A 33 2.98 1.30 5.28
N ARG A 34 1.80 1.28 5.89
CA ARG A 34 1.59 1.76 7.27
C ARG A 34 1.19 0.66 8.23
N ARG A 35 0.58 -0.42 7.74
CA ARG A 35 0.04 -1.48 8.61
C ARG A 35 1.17 -2.36 9.11
N ARG A 36 1.33 -2.45 10.44
CA ARG A 36 2.26 -3.37 11.10
C ARG A 36 1.57 -4.70 11.36
N HIS A 37 2.30 -5.79 11.19
CA HIS A 37 1.77 -7.14 11.37
C HIS A 37 2.57 -7.87 12.44
N SER A 38 1.89 -8.47 13.42
CA SER A 38 2.53 -9.26 14.48
C SER A 38 3.33 -10.44 13.91
N VAL A 39 2.83 -11.08 12.86
CA VAL A 39 3.52 -12.17 12.15
C VAL A 39 4.83 -11.72 11.48
N LEU A 40 4.95 -10.43 11.14
CA LEU A 40 6.17 -9.83 10.58
C LEU A 40 7.04 -9.17 11.67
N GLY A 41 6.83 -9.49 12.95
CA GLY A 41 7.59 -8.88 14.04
C GLY A 41 7.27 -7.39 14.24
N MET A 42 6.03 -6.99 14.00
CA MET A 42 5.57 -5.59 14.01
C MET A 42 6.18 -4.71 12.91
N LEU A 43 6.70 -5.33 11.85
CA LEU A 43 7.11 -4.62 10.63
C LEU A 43 5.91 -4.43 9.69
N SER A 44 5.97 -3.37 8.89
CA SER A 44 5.13 -3.26 7.70
C SER A 44 5.64 -4.17 6.58
N PRO A 45 4.77 -4.60 5.66
CA PRO A 45 5.15 -5.39 4.48
C PRO A 45 6.36 -4.83 3.73
N ILE A 46 6.42 -3.52 3.50
CA ILE A 46 7.55 -2.89 2.81
C ILE A 46 8.86 -2.93 3.62
N GLU A 47 8.79 -2.79 4.94
CA GLU A 47 9.96 -2.93 5.82
C GLU A 47 10.44 -4.37 5.85
N TYR A 48 9.50 -5.32 5.92
CA TYR A 48 9.80 -6.74 5.86
C TYR A 48 10.49 -7.11 4.54
N GLU A 49 9.92 -6.72 3.39
CA GLU A 49 10.52 -6.93 2.08
C GLU A 49 11.90 -6.30 1.97
N ARG A 50 12.11 -5.08 2.46
CA ARG A 50 13.44 -4.42 2.44
C ARG A 50 14.50 -5.18 3.24
N LEU A 51 14.13 -5.77 4.37
CA LEU A 51 15.04 -6.55 5.21
C LEU A 51 15.34 -7.94 4.63
N HIS A 52 14.39 -8.52 3.89
CA HIS A 52 14.49 -9.91 3.40
C HIS A 52 14.70 -10.00 1.88
N SER A 53 14.77 -8.87 1.16
CA SER A 53 15.05 -8.86 -0.26
C SER A 53 16.54 -9.12 -0.52
N PRO A 54 16.91 -10.15 -1.31
CA PRO A 54 18.30 -10.51 -1.56
C PRO A 54 19.12 -9.47 -2.34
N GLN A 55 18.51 -8.38 -2.81
CA GLN A 55 19.17 -7.36 -3.64
C GLN A 55 20.12 -6.43 -2.86
N LEU A 56 20.21 -6.56 -1.53
CA LEU A 56 21.10 -5.78 -0.66
C LEU A 56 22.26 -6.60 -0.06
N LEU A 57 22.49 -7.83 -0.56
CA LEU A 57 23.60 -8.71 -0.17
C LEU A 57 24.72 -8.79 -1.25
N ALA A 58 24.92 -7.71 -2.02
CA ALA A 58 26.02 -7.58 -2.98
C ALA A 58 26.96 -6.44 -2.60
#